data_AF-A0A517ZQ13-F1
#
_entry.id   AF-A0A517ZQ13-F1
#
_cell.length_a   1.000
_cell.length_b   1.000
_cell.length_c   1.000
_cell.angle_alpha   90.00
_cell.angle_beta   90.00
_cell.angle_gamma   90.00
#
_symmetry.space_group_name_H-M   'P 1'
#
loop_
_entity.id
_entity.type
_entity.pdbx_description
1 polymer ?
#
loop_
_entity_poly.entity_id
_entity_poly.type
_entity_poly.pdbx_seq_one_letter_code
_entity_poly.pdbx_strand_id
1 'polypeptide(L)'
;MKFVIAGVDRVTGAERRIEVEAESEKEALAMASAEGIMPTSARASKKPKPQPKSPAPPVPDSVPGPYTYKMVQIYLGLQVVNERGNEAAHHMQTAVNEWAEHGWEFYRADRFDVFEPPGCIGILLSGLGIWGSGLGKVSHYHVLTFRSPHPRHEF
;
A
#
# COMPACT_ATOMS: atom_id res chain seq x y z
N MET A 1 -1.65 -14.35 20.78
CA MET A 1 -0.89 -13.10 20.51
C MET A 1 -0.12 -13.29 19.21
N LYS A 2 0.05 -12.25 18.38
CA LYS A 2 0.87 -12.39 17.17
C LYS A 2 2.34 -12.11 17.47
N PHE A 3 3.22 -12.96 16.96
CA PHE A 3 4.66 -12.83 17.06
C PHE A 3 5.25 -12.80 15.65
N VAL A 4 6.15 -11.85 15.41
CA VAL A 4 7.01 -11.87 14.23
C VAL A 4 8.30 -12.58 14.62
N ILE A 5 8.62 -13.64 13.90
CA ILE A 5 9.81 -14.45 14.13
C ILE A 5 10.74 -14.27 12.96
N ALA A 6 11.99 -13.90 13.25
CA ALA A 6 13.06 -13.88 12.28
C ALA A 6 13.95 -15.10 12.48
N GLY A 7 14.38 -15.72 11.38
CA GLY A 7 15.26 -16.88 11.43
C GLY A 7 15.78 -17.27 10.06
N VAL A 8 16.51 -18.38 10.01
CA VAL A 8 17.09 -18.93 8.78
C VAL A 8 16.34 -20.21 8.42
N ASP A 9 15.88 -20.31 7.19
CA ASP A 9 15.24 -21.51 6.67
C ASP A 9 16.28 -22.65 6.57
N ARG A 10 16.01 -23.80 7.21
CA ARG A 10 16.96 -24.92 7.29
C ARG A 10 17.23 -25.59 5.95
N VAL A 11 16.33 -25.47 4.99
CA VAL A 11 16.44 -26.14 3.69
C VAL A 11 17.22 -25.26 2.73
N THR A 12 16.90 -23.96 2.71
CA THR A 12 17.46 -23.03 1.73
C THR A 12 18.62 -22.19 2.26
N GLY A 13 18.79 -22.12 3.58
CA GLY A 13 19.76 -21.23 4.23
C GLY A 13 19.40 -19.74 4.12
N ALA A 14 18.23 -19.40 3.58
CA ALA A 14 17.80 -18.03 3.39
C ALA A 14 17.21 -17.43 4.66
N GLU A 15 17.40 -16.13 4.86
CA GLU A 15 16.69 -15.40 5.92
C GLU A 15 15.19 -15.36 5.62
N ARG A 16 14.38 -15.69 6.63
CA ARG A 16 12.93 -15.72 6.54
C ARG A 16 12.31 -15.08 7.77
N ARG A 17 11.20 -14.35 7.55
CA ARG A 17 10.35 -13.85 8.62
C ARG A 17 8.96 -14.43 8.48
N ILE A 18 8.41 -14.94 9.58
CA ILE A 18 7.04 -15.45 9.66
C ILE A 18 6.29 -14.75 10.78
N GLU A 19 4.98 -14.63 10.61
CA GLU A 19 4.09 -14.19 11.67
C GLU A 19 3.32 -15.41 12.18
N VAL A 20 3.41 -15.70 13.47
CA VAL A 20 2.71 -16.80 14.11
C VAL A 20 1.81 -16.28 15.22
N GLU A 21 0.68 -16.95 15.42
CA GLU A 21 -0.20 -16.69 16.54
C GLU A 21 0.07 -17.73 17.64
N ALA A 22 0.54 -17.28 18.80
CA ALA A 22 0.90 -18.13 19.93
C ALA A 22 0.51 -17.45 21.25
N GLU A 23 0.41 -18.22 22.33
CA GLU A 23 0.11 -17.69 23.66
C GLU A 23 1.36 -17.13 24.34
N SER A 24 2.55 -17.60 23.94
CA SER A 24 3.83 -17.13 24.47
C SER A 24 4.93 -17.07 23.41
N GLU A 25 5.99 -16.30 23.68
CA GLU A 25 7.17 -16.23 22.81
C GLU A 25 7.85 -17.60 22.64
N LYS A 26 7.92 -18.38 23.72
CA LYS A 26 8.47 -19.73 23.71
C LYS A 26 7.71 -20.67 22.77
N GLU A 27 6.39 -20.59 22.80
CA GLU A 27 5.52 -21.37 21.90
C GLU A 27 5.67 -20.89 20.45
N ALA A 28 5.70 -19.58 20.22
CA ALA A 28 5.98 -18.99 18.91
C ALA A 28 7.30 -19.51 18.31
N LEU A 29 8.39 -19.51 19.08
CA LEU A 29 9.69 -20.03 18.65
C LEU A 29 9.66 -21.53 18.34
N ALA A 30 8.90 -22.31 19.11
CA ALA A 30 8.71 -23.73 18.86
C ALA A 30 7.93 -23.99 17.56
N MET A 31 6.90 -23.21 17.29
CA MET A 31 6.14 -23.27 16.03
C MET A 31 7.01 -22.93 14.82
N ALA A 32 7.83 -21.86 14.90
CA ALA A 32 8.79 -21.54 13.83
C ALA A 32 9.82 -22.64 13.59
N SER A 33 10.30 -23.27 14.67
CA SER A 33 11.24 -24.38 14.59
C SER A 33 10.62 -25.61 13.92
N ALA A 34 9.33 -25.86 14.15
CA ALA A 34 8.58 -26.94 13.49
C ALA A 34 8.36 -26.69 11.99
N GLU A 35 8.27 -25.42 11.57
CA GLU A 35 8.22 -25.03 10.16
C GLU A 35 9.59 -25.05 9.46
N GLY A 36 10.63 -25.57 10.12
CA GLY A 36 11.96 -25.68 9.54
C GLY A 36 12.74 -24.36 9.55
N ILE A 37 12.34 -23.36 10.34
CA ILE A 37 13.09 -22.13 10.54
C ILE A 37 13.96 -22.28 11.78
N MET A 38 15.23 -21.91 11.72
CA MET A 38 16.06 -21.68 12.92
C MET A 38 15.83 -20.26 13.42
N PRO A 39 15.01 -20.05 14.46
CA PRO A 39 14.67 -18.72 14.90
C PRO A 39 15.88 -18.06 15.59
N THR A 40 16.16 -16.82 15.22
CA THR A 40 17.19 -15.98 15.83
C THR A 40 16.58 -14.94 16.77
N SER A 41 15.31 -14.57 16.58
CA SER A 41 14.56 -13.72 17.50
C SER A 41 13.04 -13.89 17.31
N ALA A 42 12.28 -13.70 18.38
CA ALA A 42 10.84 -13.53 18.33
C ALA A 42 10.46 -12.19 18.97
N ARG A 43 9.53 -11.46 18.35
CA ARG A 43 9.01 -10.21 18.89
C ARG A 43 7.50 -10.20 18.81
N ALA A 44 6.84 -9.90 19.93
CA ALA A 44 5.41 -9.67 19.93
C ALA A 44 5.08 -8.53 18.94
N SER A 45 4.23 -8.84 17.96
CA SER A 45 3.69 -7.90 16.98
C SER A 45 2.74 -6.96 17.73
N LYS A 46 3.25 -5.79 18.14
CA LYS A 46 2.37 -4.69 18.51
C LYS A 46 1.74 -4.24 17.20
N LYS A 47 0.41 -4.34 17.08
CA LYS A 47 -0.35 -3.69 16.00
C LYS A 47 0.25 -2.30 15.79
N PRO A 48 0.70 -1.93 14.58
CA PRO A 48 1.16 -0.59 14.32
C PRO A 48 0.06 0.35 14.81
N LYS A 49 0.38 1.20 15.80
CA LYS A 49 -0.54 2.25 16.19
C LYS A 49 -0.77 3.04 14.90
N PRO A 50 -2.02 3.18 14.41
CA PRO A 50 -2.27 3.90 13.18
C PRO A 50 -1.62 5.27 13.37
N GLN A 51 -0.60 5.57 12.56
CA GLN A 51 -0.08 6.92 12.51
C GLN A 51 -1.28 7.80 12.15
N PRO A 52 -1.53 8.88 12.90
CA PRO A 52 -2.59 9.80 12.55
C PRO A 52 -2.30 10.27 11.13
N LYS A 53 -3.12 9.82 10.18
CA LYS A 53 -3.14 10.36 8.83
C LYS A 53 -3.32 11.86 9.04
N SER A 54 -2.35 12.68 8.62
CA SER A 54 -2.62 14.12 8.54
C SER A 54 -3.94 14.25 7.77
N PRO A 55 -4.96 14.92 8.34
CA PRO A 55 -6.21 15.08 7.63
C PRO A 55 -5.89 15.73 6.29
N ALA A 56 -6.36 15.13 5.21
CA ALA A 56 -6.24 15.74 3.90
C ALA A 56 -6.82 17.17 4.00
N PRO A 57 -6.18 18.16 3.37
CA PRO A 57 -6.76 19.49 3.32
C PRO A 57 -8.20 19.38 2.79
N PRO A 58 -9.16 20.12 3.38
CA PRO A 58 -10.54 20.08 2.92
C PRO A 58 -10.56 20.45 1.43
N VAL A 59 -11.11 19.56 0.61
CA VAL A 59 -11.38 19.86 -0.80
C VAL A 59 -12.51 20.90 -0.79
N PRO A 60 -12.36 22.04 -1.47
CA PRO A 60 -13.45 23.01 -1.56
C PRO A 60 -14.70 22.35 -2.14
N ASP A 61 -15.86 22.54 -1.49
CA ASP A 61 -17.13 21.96 -1.94
C ASP A 61 -17.56 22.47 -3.33
N SER A 62 -16.98 23.59 -3.79
CA SER A 62 -17.12 24.10 -5.15
C SER A 62 -15.83 24.76 -5.63
N VAL A 63 -15.34 24.34 -6.78
CA VAL A 63 -14.27 25.02 -7.52
C VAL A 63 -14.95 25.86 -8.60
N PRO A 64 -14.71 27.18 -8.70
CA PRO A 64 -15.26 27.99 -9.78
C PRO A 64 -14.86 27.42 -11.15
N GLY A 65 -15.85 27.11 -12.00
CA GLY A 65 -15.59 26.59 -13.33
C GLY A 65 -16.78 25.84 -13.94
N PRO A 66 -16.72 25.49 -15.23
CA PRO A 66 -17.81 24.79 -15.91
C PRO A 66 -17.95 23.31 -15.52
N TYR A 67 -16.99 22.76 -14.76
CA TYR A 67 -16.94 21.33 -14.42
C TYR A 67 -16.65 21.10 -12.94
N THR A 68 -17.25 20.04 -12.41
CA THR A 68 -16.84 19.38 -11.17
C THR A 68 -15.90 18.24 -11.53
N TYR A 69 -14.83 18.05 -10.76
CA TYR A 69 -13.87 16.97 -10.96
C TYR A 69 -13.93 15.95 -9.83
N LYS A 70 -13.69 14.69 -10.18
CA LYS A 70 -13.58 13.58 -9.23
C LYS A 70 -12.31 12.79 -9.50
N MET A 71 -11.52 12.58 -8.45
CA MET A 71 -10.29 11.79 -8.49
C MET A 71 -10.54 10.44 -7.82
N VAL A 72 -10.33 9.35 -8.53
CA VAL A 72 -10.54 8.00 -8.03
C VAL A 72 -9.24 7.24 -8.13
N GLN A 73 -8.71 6.84 -6.98
CA GLN A 73 -7.52 5.98 -6.95
C GLN A 73 -7.91 4.56 -7.39
N ILE A 74 -7.14 4.01 -8.32
CA ILE A 74 -7.23 2.61 -8.73
C ILE A 74 -5.99 1.87 -8.26
N TYR A 75 -6.17 0.64 -7.76
CA TYR A 75 -5.07 -0.19 -7.33
C TYR A 75 -4.62 -1.09 -8.47
N LEU A 76 -3.53 -0.70 -9.14
CA LEU A 76 -2.92 -1.47 -10.23
C LEU A 76 -1.81 -2.42 -9.77
N GLY A 77 -1.72 -2.72 -8.46
CA GLY A 77 -0.81 -3.73 -7.90
C GLY A 77 -1.25 -5.16 -8.21
N LEU A 78 -1.58 -5.44 -9.46
CA LEU A 78 -1.97 -6.75 -9.94
C LEU A 78 -0.73 -7.66 -9.95
N GLN A 79 -0.64 -8.60 -9.01
CA GLN A 79 0.25 -9.75 -9.15
C GLN A 79 -0.46 -10.76 -10.04
N VAL A 80 -0.12 -10.79 -11.32
CA VAL A 80 -0.74 -11.70 -12.28
C VAL A 80 0.15 -12.93 -12.42
N VAL A 81 -0.36 -14.10 -12.04
CA VAL A 81 0.29 -15.39 -12.33
C VAL A 81 -0.31 -15.89 -13.65
N ASN A 82 0.51 -15.93 -14.71
CA ASN A 82 0.12 -16.20 -16.11
C ASN A 82 -0.66 -15.04 -16.78
N GLU A 83 0.05 -13.97 -17.13
CA GLU A 83 -0.50 -12.84 -17.89
C GLU A 83 -1.08 -13.28 -19.25
N ARG A 84 -2.29 -12.81 -19.56
CA ARG A 84 -2.84 -12.79 -20.93
C ARG A 84 -2.67 -11.42 -21.60
N GLY A 85 -2.17 -10.42 -20.86
CA GLY A 85 -1.75 -9.10 -21.36
C GLY A 85 -2.81 -8.00 -21.34
N ASN A 86 -4.04 -8.30 -20.87
CA ASN A 86 -5.19 -7.39 -20.94
C ASN A 86 -5.82 -7.07 -19.58
N GLU A 87 -5.28 -7.60 -18.48
CA GLU A 87 -5.85 -7.53 -17.15
C GLU A 87 -5.94 -6.09 -16.63
N ALA A 88 -4.88 -5.30 -16.83
CA ALA A 88 -4.85 -3.89 -16.47
C ALA A 88 -5.86 -3.07 -17.27
N ALA A 89 -5.97 -3.33 -18.58
CA ALA A 89 -6.93 -2.66 -19.46
C ALA A 89 -8.37 -2.98 -19.05
N HIS A 90 -8.66 -4.25 -18.75
CA HIS A 90 -9.96 -4.68 -18.25
C HIS A 90 -10.30 -3.99 -16.92
N HIS A 91 -9.36 -3.93 -15.99
CA HIS A 91 -9.58 -3.27 -14.69
C HIS A 91 -9.88 -1.78 -14.85
N MET A 92 -9.13 -1.07 -15.72
CA MET A 92 -9.40 0.33 -16.03
C MET A 92 -10.75 0.51 -16.71
N GLN A 93 -11.10 -0.34 -17.67
CA GLN A 93 -12.38 -0.28 -18.37
C GLN A 93 -13.56 -0.48 -17.43
N THR A 94 -13.48 -1.44 -16.49
CA THR A 94 -14.52 -1.65 -15.47
C THR A 94 -14.73 -0.37 -14.65
N ALA A 95 -13.66 0.24 -14.15
CA ALA A 95 -13.76 1.46 -13.35
C ALA A 95 -14.31 2.64 -14.14
N VAL A 96 -13.87 2.82 -15.39
CA VAL A 96 -14.37 3.90 -16.26
C VAL A 96 -15.85 3.72 -16.57
N ASN A 97 -16.28 2.50 -16.90
CA ASN A 97 -17.69 2.21 -17.19
C ASN A 97 -18.58 2.43 -15.96
N GLU A 98 -18.13 1.99 -14.78
CA GLU A 98 -18.86 2.22 -13.53
C GLU A 98 -19.10 3.71 -13.30
N TRP A 99 -18.10 4.58 -13.45
CA TRP A 99 -18.30 6.01 -13.28
C TRP A 99 -19.12 6.66 -14.39
N ALA A 100 -19.00 6.17 -15.63
CA ALA A 100 -19.83 6.61 -16.74
C ALA A 100 -21.32 6.37 -16.50
N GLU A 101 -21.70 5.23 -15.89
CA GLU A 101 -23.09 4.95 -15.49
C GLU A 101 -23.63 5.97 -14.48
N HIS A 102 -22.75 6.58 -13.68
CA HIS A 102 -23.11 7.64 -12.72
C HIS A 102 -23.07 9.05 -13.32
N GLY A 103 -22.97 9.19 -14.65
CA GLY A 103 -22.97 10.48 -15.34
C GLY A 103 -21.62 11.22 -15.32
N TRP A 104 -20.52 10.53 -15.00
CA TRP A 104 -19.18 11.08 -15.02
C TRP A 104 -18.47 10.78 -16.34
N GLU A 105 -17.87 11.80 -16.96
CA GLU A 105 -17.06 11.64 -18.16
C GLU A 105 -15.61 11.34 -17.76
N PHE A 106 -15.01 10.30 -18.35
CA PHE A 106 -13.58 10.06 -18.21
C PHE A 106 -12.78 11.22 -18.82
N TYR A 107 -11.84 11.77 -18.06
CA TYR A 107 -11.02 12.90 -18.50
C TYR A 107 -9.56 12.50 -18.74
N ARG A 108 -8.90 11.88 -17.74
CA ARG A 108 -7.51 11.42 -17.87
C ARG A 108 -7.12 10.39 -16.79
N ALA A 109 -5.99 9.73 -16.99
CA ALA A 109 -5.35 8.89 -16.00
C ALA A 109 -3.97 9.47 -15.64
N ASP A 110 -3.69 9.62 -14.36
CA ASP A 110 -2.45 10.16 -13.82
C ASP A 110 -1.72 9.12 -12.95
N ARG A 111 -0.39 9.24 -12.88
CA ARG A 111 0.46 8.53 -11.91
C ARG A 111 1.08 9.53 -10.93
N PHE A 112 1.02 9.22 -9.66
CA PHE A 112 1.67 10.00 -8.60
C PHE A 112 2.56 9.10 -7.75
N ASP A 113 3.70 9.64 -7.35
CA ASP A 113 4.63 8.95 -6.46
C ASP A 113 4.59 9.63 -5.09
N VAL A 114 4.33 8.85 -4.04
CA VAL A 114 4.43 9.33 -2.66
C VAL A 114 5.73 8.79 -2.08
N PHE A 115 6.59 9.72 -1.66
CA PHE A 115 7.81 9.40 -0.96
C PHE A 115 7.57 9.49 0.55
N GLU A 116 7.70 8.37 1.24
CA GLU A 116 7.71 8.31 2.70
C GLU A 116 9.17 8.32 3.17
N PRO A 117 9.64 9.41 3.81
CA PRO A 117 11.02 9.50 4.26
C PRO A 117 11.32 8.43 5.32
N PRO A 118 12.58 7.97 5.42
CA PRO A 118 12.99 7.07 6.49
C PRO A 118 12.73 7.71 7.86
N GLY A 119 12.19 6.93 8.81
CA GLY A 119 12.03 7.40 10.19
C GLY A 119 13.38 7.70 10.86
N CYS A 120 13.38 8.52 11.93
CA CYS A 120 14.60 9.00 12.60
C CYS A 120 15.57 7.88 13.02
N ILE A 121 15.04 6.72 13.42
CA ILE A 121 15.85 5.54 13.79
C ILE A 121 16.54 4.94 12.54
N GLY A 122 15.87 4.93 11.40
CA GLY A 122 16.44 4.47 10.13
C GLY A 122 17.57 5.37 9.64
N ILE A 123 17.47 6.68 9.85
CA ILE A 123 18.53 7.65 9.53
C ILE A 123 19.74 7.45 10.45
N LEU A 124 19.51 7.32 11.76
CA LEU A 124 20.60 7.15 12.74
C LEU A 124 21.36 5.82 12.55
N LEU A 125 20.63 4.73 12.32
CA LEU A 125 21.24 3.40 12.17
C LEU A 125 21.91 3.19 10.80
N SER A 126 21.40 3.83 9.75
CA SER A 126 22.08 3.85 8.44
C SER A 126 23.35 4.71 8.46
N GLY A 127 23.33 5.85 9.15
CA GLY A 127 24.53 6.67 9.37
C GLY A 127 25.63 5.97 10.18
N LEU A 128 25.26 4.99 11.01
CA LEU A 128 26.18 4.15 11.78
C LEU A 128 26.62 2.86 11.03
N GLY A 129 26.11 2.61 9.82
CA GLY A 129 26.46 1.44 9.01
C GLY A 129 25.98 0.09 9.56
N ILE A 130 25.06 0.09 10.54
CA ILE A 130 24.65 -1.13 11.26
C ILE A 130 23.50 -1.85 10.56
N TRP A 131 22.65 -1.14 9.79
CA TRP A 131 21.53 -1.73 9.03
C TRP A 131 21.42 -1.11 7.62
N GLY A 132 21.15 -1.97 6.64
CA GLY A 132 21.08 -1.62 5.22
C GLY A 132 20.05 -0.55 4.89
N SER A 133 20.45 0.33 3.96
CA SER A 133 19.64 1.26 3.17
C SER A 133 18.52 1.99 3.92
N GLY A 134 18.85 3.15 4.50
CA GLY A 134 17.88 4.16 4.93
C GLY A 134 17.12 4.84 3.78
N LEU A 135 16.87 4.14 2.67
CA LEU A 135 16.11 4.67 1.54
C LEU A 135 14.62 4.69 1.93
N GLY A 136 14.00 5.85 1.75
CA GLY A 136 12.56 6.01 1.97
C GLY A 136 11.73 5.11 1.08
N LYS A 137 10.47 4.89 1.46
CA LYS A 137 9.55 4.05 0.69
C LYS A 137 8.89 4.91 -0.40
N VAL A 138 9.09 4.55 -1.66
CA VAL A 138 8.33 5.11 -2.78
C VAL A 138 7.10 4.24 -3.00
N SER A 139 5.91 4.85 -2.96
CA SER A 139 4.65 4.20 -3.28
C SER A 139 4.06 4.81 -4.55
N HIS A 140 3.74 3.98 -5.54
CA HIS A 140 3.15 4.40 -6.81
C HIS A 140 1.64 4.33 -6.74
N TYR A 141 0.98 5.44 -7.11
CA TYR A 141 -0.46 5.57 -7.14
C TYR A 141 -0.93 5.89 -8.55
N HIS A 142 -2.03 5.27 -8.93
CA HIS A 142 -2.71 5.56 -10.19
C HIS A 142 -4.07 6.15 -9.87
N VAL A 143 -4.39 7.28 -10.51
CA VAL A 143 -5.61 8.03 -10.26
C VAL A 143 -6.30 8.28 -11.59
N LEU A 144 -7.58 7.93 -11.65
CA LEU A 144 -8.45 8.32 -12.75
C LEU A 144 -9.15 9.63 -12.39
N THR A 145 -9.07 10.59 -13.30
CA THR A 145 -9.80 11.85 -13.22
C THR A 145 -11.06 11.75 -14.06
N PHE A 146 -12.19 12.06 -13.44
CA PHE A 146 -13.46 12.24 -14.09
C PHE A 146 -13.92 13.68 -13.98
N ARG A 147 -14.75 14.12 -14.93
CA ARG A 147 -15.40 15.42 -14.91
C ARG A 147 -16.90 15.28 -15.13
N SER A 148 -17.67 16.20 -14.56
CA SER A 148 -19.09 16.35 -14.83
C SER A 148 -19.38 17.84 -15.03
N PRO A 149 -20.09 18.24 -16.10
CA PRO A 149 -20.44 19.64 -16.29
C PRO A 149 -21.37 20.10 -15.17
N HIS A 150 -21.21 21.34 -14.72
CA HIS A 150 -22.23 21.94 -13.87
C HIS A 150 -23.56 21.99 -14.63
N PRO A 151 -24.70 21.68 -13.97
CA PRO A 151 -26.00 21.93 -14.57
C PRO A 151 -26.02 23.39 -15.00
N ARG A 152 -26.16 23.64 -16.31
CA ARG A 152 -26.44 24.99 -16.75
C ARG A 152 -27.80 25.32 -16.18
N HIS A 153 -27.89 26.38 -15.37
CA HIS A 153 -29.18 27.00 -15.14
C HIS A 153 -29.60 27.56 -16.50
N GLU A 154 -30.44 26.81 -17.21
CA GLU A 154 -31.19 27.34 -18.34
C GLU A 154 -32.08 28.45 -17.76
N PHE A 155 -31.82 29.69 -18.18
CA PHE A 155 -32.58 30.87 -17.81
C PHE A 155 -33.85 30.98 -18.65
#